data_AF-A0A848NF71-F1
#
_entry.id   AF-A0A848NF71-F1
#
_cell.length_a   1.000
_cell.length_b   1.000
_cell.length_c   1.000
_cell.angle_alpha   90.00
_cell.angle_beta   90.00
_cell.angle_gamma   90.00
#
_symmetry.space_group_name_H-M   'P 1'
#
loop_
_entity.id
_entity.type
_entity.pdbx_description
1 polymer ?
#
loop_
_entity_poly.entity_id
_entity_poly.type
_entity_poly.pdbx_seq_one_letter_code
_entity_poly.pdbx_strand_id
1 'polypeptide(L)'
;MPAFMQRIWGYVVATAAAVVAVVLVYLRGRSAGRADERQERNDRINEQAAIARQEVRHVEDEVARMDDDAVSDRLKSGWVRGPGQGGR
;
A
#
# COMPACT_ATOMS: atom_id res chain seq x y z
N MET A 1 42.50 23.84 34.71
CA MET A 1 42.74 22.63 33.89
C MET A 1 43.78 22.95 32.84
N PRO A 2 44.91 22.23 32.76
CA PRO A 2 45.98 22.56 31.82
C PRO A 2 45.46 22.48 30.37
N ALA A 3 45.84 23.44 29.52
CA ALA A 3 45.32 23.62 28.15
C ALA A 3 45.42 22.35 27.27
N PHE A 4 46.32 21.45 27.59
CA PHE A 4 46.47 20.14 26.96
C PHE A 4 45.23 19.24 27.15
N MET A 5 44.59 19.30 28.33
CA MET A 5 43.40 18.51 28.65
C MET A 5 42.18 18.95 27.82
N GLN A 6 42.06 20.25 27.54
CA GLN A 6 41.00 20.81 26.69
C GLN A 6 41.16 20.40 25.23
N ARG A 7 42.40 20.30 24.73
CA ARG A 7 42.69 19.87 23.36
C ARG A 7 42.25 18.43 23.12
N ILE A 8 42.58 17.54 24.05
CA ILE A 8 42.18 16.12 24.00
C ILE A 8 40.66 15.98 24.06
N TRP A 9 40.02 16.72 24.97
CA TRP A 9 38.56 16.74 25.06
C TRP A 9 37.88 17.25 23.80
N GLY A 10 38.46 18.25 23.13
CA GLY A 10 37.96 18.74 21.85
C GLY A 10 37.93 17.66 20.77
N TYR A 11 38.98 16.84 20.67
CA TYR A 11 39.00 15.72 19.74
C TYR A 11 37.98 14.65 20.10
N VAL A 12 37.85 14.30 21.38
CA VAL A 12 36.85 13.31 21.85
C VAL A 12 35.43 13.75 21.49
N VAL A 13 35.09 15.03 21.73
CA VAL A 13 33.78 15.59 21.38
C VAL A 13 33.56 15.59 19.87
N ALA A 14 34.57 15.97 19.08
CA ALA A 14 34.47 15.97 17.62
C ALA A 14 34.25 14.55 17.08
N THR A 15 34.97 13.55 17.60
CA THR A 15 34.80 12.15 17.19
C THR A 15 33.43 11.63 17.59
N ALA A 16 32.95 11.93 18.80
CA ALA A 16 31.61 11.55 19.25
C ALA A 16 30.51 12.18 18.36
N ALA A 17 30.64 13.46 18.02
CA ALA A 17 29.71 14.13 17.13
C ALA A 17 29.68 13.51 15.73
N ALA A 18 30.85 13.16 15.18
CA ALA A 18 30.94 12.47 13.89
C ALA A 18 30.25 11.10 13.91
N VAL A 19 30.44 10.31 14.97
CA VAL A 19 29.77 9.01 15.14
C VAL A 19 28.25 9.18 15.22
N VAL A 20 27.76 10.16 16.00
CA VAL A 20 26.32 10.45 16.10
C VAL A 20 25.74 10.84 14.74
N ALA A 21 26.42 11.66 13.96
CA ALA A 21 25.98 12.04 12.62
C ALA A 21 25.84 10.82 11.69
N VAL A 22 26.81 9.92 11.70
CA VAL A 22 26.76 8.66 10.91
C VAL A 22 25.59 7.78 11.35
N VAL A 23 25.38 7.62 12.66
CA VAL A 23 24.27 6.85 13.20
C VAL A 23 22.92 7.43 12.79
N LEU A 24 22.76 8.75 12.84
CA LEU A 24 21.51 9.42 12.42
C LEU A 24 21.25 9.23 10.93
N VAL A 25 22.26 9.35 10.08
CA VAL A 25 22.13 9.09 8.63
C VAL A 25 21.76 7.62 8.37
N TYR A 26 22.41 6.68 9.06
CA TYR A 26 22.10 5.25 8.93
C TYR A 26 20.68 4.92 9.37
N LEU A 27 20.26 5.44 10.53
CA LEU A 27 18.90 5.24 11.04
C LEU A 27 17.86 5.92 10.15
N ARG A 28 18.12 7.13 9.65
CA ARG A 28 17.25 7.84 8.71
C ARG A 28 17.11 7.09 7.40
N GLY A 29 18.22 6.60 6.83
CA GLY A 29 18.19 5.77 5.61
C GLY A 29 17.45 4.44 5.84
N ARG A 30 17.68 3.78 6.99
CA ARG A 30 17.01 2.53 7.35
C ARG A 30 15.52 2.70 7.68
N SER A 31 15.11 3.85 8.21
CA SER A 31 13.70 4.16 8.46
C SER A 31 12.96 4.59 7.20
N ALA A 32 13.61 5.35 6.31
CA ALA A 32 13.02 5.81 5.05
C ALA A 32 12.69 4.63 4.12
N GLY A 33 13.61 3.67 3.99
CA GLY A 33 13.38 2.49 3.13
C GLY A 33 12.19 1.60 3.55
N ARG A 34 11.76 1.63 4.83
CA ARG A 34 10.57 0.91 5.29
C ARG A 34 9.30 1.75 5.35
N ALA A 35 9.44 3.08 5.37
CA ALA A 35 8.29 3.99 5.33
C ALA A 35 7.71 4.06 3.92
N ASP A 36 8.57 4.15 2.90
CA ASP A 36 8.16 4.27 1.50
C ASP A 36 7.44 3.01 0.99
N GLU A 37 7.91 1.80 1.35
CA GLU A 37 7.24 0.54 0.99
C GLU A 37 5.83 0.39 1.58
N ARG A 38 5.57 0.98 2.76
CA ARG A 38 4.26 0.91 3.41
C ARG A 38 3.28 1.92 2.82
N GLN A 39 3.79 3.06 2.36
CA GLN A 39 2.99 4.10 1.74
C GLN A 39 2.49 3.65 0.37
N GLU A 40 3.37 3.07 -0.46
CA GLU A 40 2.99 2.49 -1.75
C GLU A 40 1.98 1.34 -1.63
N ARG A 41 2.10 0.49 -0.61
CA ARG A 41 1.11 -0.59 -0.38
C ARG A 41 -0.24 -0.06 0.07
N ASN A 42 -0.27 0.95 0.94
CA ASN A 42 -1.53 1.54 1.39
C ASN A 42 -2.25 2.28 0.27
N ASP A 43 -1.53 2.97 -0.61
CA ASP A 43 -2.12 3.66 -1.76
C ASP A 43 -2.74 2.67 -2.75
N ARG A 44 -2.05 1.56 -3.06
CA ARG A 44 -2.61 0.49 -3.90
C ARG A 44 -3.81 -0.21 -3.28
N ILE A 45 -3.82 -0.43 -1.96
CA ILE A 45 -4.98 -1.03 -1.26
C ILE A 45 -6.17 -0.08 -1.28
N ASN A 46 -5.95 1.22 -1.05
CA ASN A 46 -7.01 2.22 -1.11
C ASN A 46 -7.58 2.37 -2.53
N GLU A 47 -6.73 2.32 -3.54
CA GLU A 47 -7.15 2.38 -4.95
C GLU A 47 -7.99 1.15 -5.33
N GLN A 48 -7.54 -0.06 -4.96
CA GLN A 48 -8.32 -1.28 -5.17
C GLN A 48 -9.65 -1.27 -4.40
N ALA A 49 -9.67 -0.76 -3.17
CA ALA A 49 -10.89 -0.62 -2.38
C ALA A 49 -11.85 0.42 -2.99
N ALA A 50 -11.33 1.49 -3.60
CA ALA A 50 -12.14 2.48 -4.30
C ALA A 50 -12.78 1.88 -5.56
N ILE A 51 -12.01 1.14 -6.37
CA ILE A 51 -12.50 0.45 -7.56
C ILE A 51 -13.57 -0.59 -7.17
N ALA A 52 -13.33 -1.40 -6.14
CA ALA A 52 -14.30 -2.39 -5.68
C ALA A 52 -15.62 -1.75 -5.21
N ARG A 53 -15.55 -0.60 -4.52
CA ARG A 53 -16.75 0.15 -4.11
C ARG A 53 -17.51 0.76 -5.30
N GLN A 54 -16.81 1.09 -6.38
CA GLN A 54 -17.43 1.61 -7.59
C GLN A 54 -18.12 0.49 -8.37
N GLU A 55 -17.48 -0.68 -8.46
CA GLU A 55 -18.05 -1.87 -9.11
C GLU A 55 -19.32 -2.35 -8.40
N VAL A 56 -19.30 -2.42 -7.05
CA VAL A 56 -20.49 -2.80 -6.27
C VAL A 56 -21.64 -1.84 -6.53
N ARG A 57 -21.40 -0.52 -6.52
CA ARG A 57 -22.43 0.47 -6.83
C ARG A 57 -22.92 0.36 -8.25
N HIS A 58 -22.04 0.08 -9.20
CA HIS A 58 -22.43 -0.09 -10.61
C HIS A 58 -23.35 -1.29 -10.78
N VAL A 59 -23.02 -2.42 -10.15
CA VAL A 59 -23.85 -3.63 -10.16
C VAL A 59 -25.18 -3.38 -9.45
N GLU A 60 -25.18 -2.72 -8.29
CA GLU A 60 -26.41 -2.34 -7.59
C GLU A 60 -27.32 -1.45 -8.45
N ASP A 61 -26.76 -0.43 -9.12
CA ASP A 61 -27.50 0.45 -10.02
C ASP A 61 -27.96 -0.25 -11.31
N GLU A 62 -27.20 -1.21 -11.83
CA GLU A 62 -27.60 -2.03 -12.98
C GLU A 62 -28.78 -2.94 -12.61
N VAL A 63 -28.69 -3.62 -11.46
CA VAL A 63 -29.75 -4.50 -10.96
C VAL A 63 -30.99 -3.71 -10.59
N ALA A 64 -30.86 -2.56 -9.93
CA ALA A 64 -32.00 -1.73 -9.54
C ALA A 64 -32.76 -1.13 -10.74
N ARG A 65 -32.12 -1.05 -11.91
CA ARG A 65 -32.75 -0.62 -13.18
C ARG A 65 -33.28 -1.79 -14.01
N MET A 66 -32.94 -3.02 -13.67
CA MET A 66 -33.48 -4.21 -14.34
C MET A 66 -34.79 -4.62 -13.66
N ASP A 67 -35.79 -4.94 -14.48
CA ASP A 67 -37.01 -5.58 -13.99
C ASP A 67 -36.71 -6.98 -13.42
N ASP A 68 -37.50 -7.43 -12.45
CA ASP A 68 -37.33 -8.72 -11.75
C ASP A 68 -37.26 -9.93 -12.72
N ASP A 69 -37.97 -9.85 -13.85
CA ASP A 69 -37.94 -10.87 -14.90
C ASP A 69 -36.58 -10.92 -15.62
N ALA A 70 -35.96 -9.77 -15.88
CA ALA A 70 -34.65 -9.67 -16.52
C ALA A 70 -33.53 -10.17 -15.58
N VAL A 71 -33.63 -9.90 -14.28
CA VAL A 71 -32.71 -10.45 -13.27
C VAL A 71 -32.83 -11.97 -13.21
N SER A 72 -34.07 -12.48 -13.20
CA SER A 72 -34.36 -13.92 -13.16
C SER A 72 -33.82 -14.67 -14.38
N ASP A 73 -33.93 -14.10 -15.57
CA ASP A 73 -33.42 -14.71 -16.81
C ASP A 73 -31.87 -14.69 -16.89
N ARG A 74 -31.22 -13.63 -16.39
CA ARG A 74 -29.75 -13.59 -16.29
C ARG A 74 -29.22 -14.62 -15.30
N LEU A 75 -29.88 -14.79 -14.16
CA LEU A 75 -29.55 -15.83 -13.19
C LEU A 75 -29.76 -17.24 -13.77
N LYS A 76 -30.88 -17.50 -14.44
CA LYS A 76 -31.12 -18.81 -15.07
C LYS A 76 -30.07 -19.13 -16.14
N SER A 77 -29.74 -18.18 -17.02
CA SER A 77 -28.80 -18.40 -18.14
C SER A 77 -27.33 -18.48 -17.72
N GLY A 78 -26.91 -17.73 -16.69
CA GLY A 78 -25.53 -17.74 -16.20
C GLY A 78 -25.22 -18.89 -15.24
N TRP A 79 -26.22 -19.33 -14.46
CA TRP A 79 -26.05 -20.36 -13.43
C TRP A 79 -26.38 -21.77 -13.94
N VAL A 80 -27.38 -21.91 -14.81
CA VAL A 80 -27.55 -23.15 -15.58
C VAL A 80 -26.54 -23.10 -16.71
N ARG A 81 -25.41 -23.81 -16.56
CA ARG A 81 -24.54 -24.11 -17.72
C ARG A 81 -25.43 -24.70 -18.82
N GLY A 82 -25.75 -23.91 -19.83
CA GLY A 82 -26.38 -24.41 -21.05
C GLY A 82 -25.53 -25.56 -21.60
N PRO A 83 -26.15 -26.56 -22.27
CA PRO A 83 -25.40 -27.66 -22.87
C PRO A 83 -24.28 -27.06 -23.70
N GLY A 84 -23.05 -27.34 -23.26
CA GLY A 84 -21.86 -26.66 -23.76
C GLY A 84 -21.83 -26.71 -25.27
N GLN A 85 -21.51 -25.56 -25.86
CA GLN A 85 -21.01 -25.49 -27.22
C GLN A 85 -19.61 -26.13 -27.23
N GLY A 86 -19.57 -27.45 -27.05
CA GLY A 86 -18.40 -28.30 -27.09
C GLY A 86 -18.43 -29.08 -28.39
N GLY A 87 -17.67 -28.57 -29.36
CA GLY A 87 -17.05 -29.30 -30.46
C GLY A 87 -17.90 -30.34 -31.18
N ARG A 88 -18.43 -29.97 -32.36
CA ARG A 88 -18.48 -30.91 -33.48
C ARG A 88 -17.11 -31.01 -34.11
#